data_AF-W2T7T6-F1
#
_entry.id   AF-W2T7T6-F1
#
_cell.length_a   1.000
_cell.length_b   1.000
_cell.length_c   1.000
_cell.angle_alpha   90.00
_cell.angle_beta   90.00
_cell.angle_gamma   90.00
#
_symmetry.space_group_name_H-M   'P 1'
#
loop_
_entity.id
_entity.type
_entity.pdbx_description
1 polymer ?
#
loop_
_entity_poly.entity_id
_entity_poly.type
_entity_poly.pdbx_seq_one_letter_code
_entity_poly.pdbx_strand_id
1 'polypeptide(L)'
;MRLSPDAYSHIIYHLSGLAHGKLLLILEGGYNHNVQSVGVHRCLRILCGYKPLPITLLETPKASTVVSCLNCISALRGYWNCFDFYIKANSKRRSWKV
;
A
#
# COMPACT_ATOMS: atom_id res chain seq x y z
N MET A 1 -5.13 -6.78 -12.09
CA MET A 1 -3.97 -6.31 -11.28
C MET A 1 -2.88 -7.37 -11.35
N ARG A 2 -1.60 -7.00 -11.43
CA ARG A 2 -0.47 -7.95 -11.41
C ARG A 2 0.40 -7.63 -10.20
N LEU A 3 0.06 -8.24 -9.06
CA LEU A 3 0.74 -8.02 -7.77
C LEU A 3 1.43 -9.32 -7.35
N SER A 4 2.69 -9.23 -6.92
CA SER A 4 3.38 -10.39 -6.32
C SER A 4 2.70 -10.77 -5.00
N PRO A 5 2.51 -12.08 -4.70
CA PRO A 5 2.07 -12.54 -3.39
C PRO A 5 2.92 -12.01 -2.22
N ASP A 6 4.21 -11.76 -2.44
CA ASP A 6 5.10 -11.23 -1.42
C ASP A 6 4.68 -9.81 -0.96
N ALA A 7 4.04 -9.03 -1.84
CA ALA A 7 3.65 -7.66 -1.53
C ALA A 7 2.65 -7.59 -0.37
N TYR A 8 1.79 -8.60 -0.22
CA TYR A 8 0.86 -8.67 0.91
C TYR A 8 1.61 -8.72 2.25
N SER A 9 2.74 -9.43 2.33
CA SER A 9 3.53 -9.47 3.57
C SER A 9 4.11 -8.11 3.96
N HIS A 10 4.50 -7.28 2.99
CA HIS A 10 4.96 -5.91 3.29
C HIS A 10 3.84 -5.03 3.85
N ILE A 11 2.63 -5.14 3.29
CA ILE A 11 1.45 -4.41 3.80
C ILE A 11 1.18 -4.79 5.25
N ILE A 12 1.12 -6.10 5.54
CA ILE A 12 0.87 -6.61 6.90
C ILE A 12 2.00 -6.21 7.85
N TYR A 13 3.26 -6.23 7.41
CA TYR A 13 4.40 -5.81 8.21
C TYR A 13 4.27 -4.34 8.63
N HIS A 14 3.92 -3.43 7.71
CA HIS A 14 3.69 -2.04 8.06
C HIS A 14 2.51 -1.86 9.03
N LEU A 15 1.41 -2.60 8.85
CA LEU A 15 0.26 -2.54 9.75
C LEU A 15 0.59 -3.08 11.16
N SER A 16 1.53 -4.02 11.27
CA SER A 16 1.96 -4.56 12.58
C SER A 16 2.63 -3.51 13.48
N GLY A 17 3.09 -2.39 12.92
CA GLY A 17 3.60 -1.25 13.70
C GLY A 17 2.50 -0.44 14.42
N LEU A 18 1.22 -0.67 14.08
CA LEU A 18 0.08 0.02 14.67
C LEU A 18 -0.53 -0.81 15.81
N ALA A 19 -1.22 -0.15 16.73
CA ALA A 19 -1.97 -0.80 17.82
C ALA A 19 -1.19 -1.89 18.60
N HIS A 20 0.12 -1.71 18.77
CA HIS A 20 1.03 -2.68 19.40
C HIS A 20 1.02 -4.07 18.71
N GLY A 21 0.85 -4.12 17.38
CA GLY A 21 0.84 -5.36 16.61
C GLY A 21 -0.42 -6.21 16.79
N LYS A 22 -1.45 -5.70 17.46
CA LYS A 22 -2.74 -6.37 17.61
C LYS A 22 -3.51 -6.33 16.28
N LEU A 23 -3.27 -7.33 15.44
CA LEU A 23 -3.79 -7.39 14.08
C LEU A 23 -4.61 -8.68 13.87
N LEU A 24 -5.80 -8.53 13.31
CA LEU A 24 -6.64 -9.65 12.83
C LEU A 24 -6.77 -9.55 11.32
N LEU A 25 -6.39 -10.62 10.60
CA LEU A 25 -6.60 -10.72 9.16
C LEU A 25 -7.83 -11.59 8.89
N ILE A 26 -8.74 -11.06 8.07
CA ILE A 26 -9.94 -11.77 7.62
C ILE A 26 -9.78 -12.00 6.11
N LEU A 27 -9.81 -13.26 5.68
CA LEU A 27 -9.73 -13.60 4.26
C LEU A 27 -11.08 -13.33 3.60
N GLU A 28 -11.07 -12.45 2.61
CA GLU A 28 -12.25 -12.12 1.80
C GLU A 28 -12.19 -12.87 0.46
N GLY A 29 -11.98 -12.16 -0.66
CA GLY A 29 -11.87 -12.76 -1.98
C GLY A 29 -10.52 -13.40 -2.30
N GLY A 30 -10.40 -13.86 -3.56
CA GLY A 30 -9.18 -14.45 -4.11
C GLY A 30 -9.51 -15.64 -4.98
N TYR A 31 -9.60 -15.40 -6.30
CA TYR A 31 -10.13 -16.39 -7.24
C TYR A 31 -9.05 -17.27 -7.90
N ASN A 32 -7.78 -17.01 -7.59
CA ASN A 32 -6.66 -17.87 -7.98
C ASN A 32 -6.08 -18.51 -6.73
N HIS A 33 -6.48 -19.74 -6.44
CA HIS A 33 -6.12 -20.44 -5.20
C HIS A 33 -4.60 -20.66 -5.06
N ASN A 34 -3.87 -20.82 -6.17
CA ASN A 34 -2.41 -20.95 -6.14
C ASN A 34 -1.76 -19.64 -5.67
N VAL A 35 -2.17 -18.51 -6.23
CA VAL A 35 -1.65 -17.19 -5.83
C VAL A 35 -2.12 -16.81 -4.42
N GLN A 36 -3.38 -17.12 -4.09
CA GLN A 36 -3.98 -16.84 -2.79
C GLN A 36 -3.30 -17.62 -1.67
N SER A 37 -3.08 -18.93 -1.84
CA SER A 37 -2.42 -19.76 -0.81
C SER A 37 -1.00 -19.27 -0.50
N VAL A 38 -0.23 -18.90 -1.53
CA VAL A 38 1.09 -18.27 -1.35
C VAL A 38 0.95 -16.93 -0.62
N GLY A 39 0.03 -16.06 -1.03
CA GLY A 39 -0.19 -14.77 -0.38
C GLY A 39 -0.57 -14.89 1.10
N VAL A 40 -1.51 -15.78 1.44
CA VAL A 40 -1.91 -16.08 2.82
C VAL A 40 -0.73 -16.60 3.62
N HIS A 41 0.03 -17.55 3.07
CA HIS A 41 1.25 -18.04 3.71
C HIS A 41 2.25 -16.90 4.00
N ARG A 42 2.46 -15.98 3.05
CA ARG A 42 3.32 -14.80 3.25
C ARG A 42 2.82 -13.87 4.35
N CYS A 43 1.51 -13.65 4.46
CA CYS A 43 0.91 -12.88 5.54
C CYS A 43 1.07 -13.57 6.90
N LEU A 44 0.83 -14.88 6.99
CA LEU A 44 0.97 -15.66 8.23
C LEU A 44 2.40 -15.59 8.79
N ARG A 45 3.42 -15.62 7.92
CA ARG A 45 4.81 -15.43 8.37
C ARG A 45 5.00 -14.13 9.15
N ILE A 46 4.36 -13.04 8.74
CA ILE A 46 4.47 -11.76 9.44
C ILE A 46 3.77 -11.81 10.80
N LEU A 47 2.60 -12.44 10.88
CA LEU A 47 1.88 -12.64 12.15
C LEU A 47 2.68 -13.50 13.13
N CYS A 48 3.49 -14.44 12.63
CA CYS A 48 4.43 -15.22 13.43
C CYS A 48 5.74 -14.47 13.77
N GLY A 49 5.86 -13.18 13.47
CA GLY A 49 7.01 -12.35 13.82
C GLY A 49 8.17 -12.37 12.84
N TYR A 50 8.02 -13.02 11.68
CA TYR A 50 9.05 -12.96 10.63
C TYR A 50 8.99 -11.64 9.86
N LYS A 51 10.12 -11.25 9.26
CA LYS A 51 10.20 -10.11 8.34
C LYS A 51 9.76 -10.52 6.92
N PRO A 52 9.19 -9.60 6.13
CA PRO A 52 8.84 -9.87 4.75
C PRO A 52 10.10 -10.14 3.90
N LEU A 53 9.96 -10.96 2.87
CA LEU A 53 11.06 -11.19 1.91
C LEU A 53 11.26 -9.91 1.08
N PRO A 54 12.51 -9.58 0.69
CA PRO A 54 12.77 -8.44 -0.19
C PRO A 54 11.99 -8.56 -1.50
N ILE A 55 11.47 -7.42 -1.98
CA ILE A 55 10.81 -7.33 -3.28
C ILE A 55 11.60 -6.37 -4.15
N THR A 56 11.92 -6.80 -5.37
CA THR A 56 12.51 -5.93 -6.38
C THR A 56 11.41 -5.05 -6.98
N LEU A 57 11.55 -3.73 -6.82
CA LEU A 57 10.69 -2.77 -7.50
C LEU A 57 11.16 -2.65 -8.95
N LEU A 58 10.31 -3.04 -9.89
CA LEU A 58 10.66 -3.10 -11.31
C LEU A 58 10.29 -1.81 -12.08
N GLU A 59 9.22 -1.14 -11.68
CA GLU A 59 8.64 -0.02 -12.42
C GLU A 59 8.15 1.08 -11.49
N THR A 60 8.15 2.32 -11.97
CA THR A 60 7.53 3.45 -11.28
C THR A 60 5.99 3.34 -11.34
N PRO A 61 5.26 3.96 -10.39
CA PRO A 61 3.81 3.98 -10.46
C PRO A 61 3.32 4.63 -11.75
N LYS A 62 2.33 4.00 -12.40
CA LYS A 62 1.68 4.56 -13.59
C LYS A 62 1.09 5.93 -13.29
N ALA A 63 1.07 6.81 -14.29
CA ALA A 63 0.48 8.16 -14.17
C ALA A 63 -0.96 8.12 -13.64
N SER A 64 -1.77 7.15 -14.08
CA SER A 64 -3.13 6.96 -13.59
C SER A 64 -3.18 6.65 -12.08
N THR A 65 -2.24 5.86 -11.56
CA THR A 65 -2.14 5.57 -10.13
C THR A 65 -1.79 6.83 -9.35
N VAL A 66 -0.83 7.62 -9.84
CA VAL A 66 -0.45 8.90 -9.22
C VAL A 66 -1.64 9.86 -9.16
N VAL A 67 -2.38 10.02 -10.27
CA VAL A 67 -3.58 10.87 -10.31
C VAL A 67 -4.62 10.40 -9.29
N SER A 68 -4.90 9.09 -9.21
CA SER A 68 -5.85 8.55 -8.22
C SER A 68 -5.41 8.83 -6.78
N CYS A 69 -4.13 8.66 -6.45
CA CYS A 69 -3.59 9.00 -5.13
C CYS A 69 -3.75 10.49 -4.81
N LEU A 70 -3.42 11.38 -5.75
CA LEU A 70 -3.54 12.82 -5.57
C LEU A 70 -5.00 13.28 -5.39
N ASN A 71 -5.94 12.67 -6.12
CA ASN A 71 -7.36 12.94 -5.95
C ASN A 71 -7.84 12.53 -4.55
N CYS A 72 -7.38 11.37 -4.06
CA CYS A 72 -7.68 10.90 -2.69
C CYS A 72 -7.14 11.88 -1.63
N ILE A 73 -5.87 12.30 -1.75
CA ILE A 73 -5.26 13.30 -0.87
C ILE A 73 -6.06 14.62 -0.90
N SER A 74 -6.43 15.10 -2.09
CA SER A 74 -7.20 16.33 -2.23
C SER A 74 -8.57 16.26 -1.53
N ALA A 75 -9.22 15.10 -1.53
CA ALA A 75 -10.49 14.88 -0.87
C ALA A 75 -10.35 14.75 0.67
N LEU A 76 -9.27 14.12 1.13
CA LEU A 76 -9.08 13.79 2.55
C LEU A 76 -8.33 14.85 3.36
N ARG A 77 -7.61 15.79 2.72
CA ARG A 77 -6.76 16.77 3.42
C ARG A 77 -7.46 17.62 4.48
N GLY A 78 -8.76 17.90 4.33
CA GLY A 78 -9.52 18.67 5.33
C GLY A 78 -9.81 17.91 6.63
N TYR A 79 -9.53 16.61 6.64
CA TYR A 79 -9.84 15.70 7.74
C TYR A 79 -8.59 15.07 8.37
N TRP A 80 -7.44 15.13 7.71
CA TRP A 80 -6.21 14.44 8.13
C TRP A 80 -4.97 15.32 7.98
N ASN A 81 -4.36 15.69 9.11
CA ASN A 81 -3.19 16.58 9.18
C ASN A 81 -1.94 16.01 8.47
N CYS A 82 -1.87 14.69 8.27
CA CYS A 82 -0.76 14.07 7.54
C CYS A 82 -0.69 14.51 6.06
N PHE A 83 -1.72 15.18 5.55
CA PHE A 83 -1.76 15.77 4.21
C PHE A 83 -1.49 17.27 4.17
N ASP A 84 -1.13 17.91 5.30
CA ASP A 84 -0.91 19.36 5.35
C ASP A 84 0.26 19.83 4.46
N PHE A 85 1.20 18.94 4.12
CA PHE A 85 2.25 19.23 3.12
C PHE A 85 1.67 19.54 1.73
N TYR A 86 0.44 19.10 1.46
CA TYR A 86 -0.27 19.29 0.20
C TYR A 86 -1.08 20.61 0.21
N ILE A 87 -0.44 21.71 0.63
CA ILE A 87 -1.02 23.05 0.51
C ILE A 87 -1.09 23.41 -0.98
N LYS A 88 -2.31 23.72 -1.45
CA LYS A 88 -2.53 24.41 -2.73
C LYS A 88 -1.95 25.82 -2.59
N ALA A 89 -0.63 25.96 -2.70
CA ALA A 89 -0.07 27.23 -3.09
C ALA A 89 -0.59 27.51 -4.51
N ASN A 90 -0.90 28.76 -4.82
CA ASN A 90 -0.97 29.29 -6.18
C ASN A 90 0.38 29.14 -6.94
N SER A 91 1.16 28.08 -6.70
CA SER A 91 2.40 27.80 -7.40
C SER A 91 2.05 27.06 -8.70
N LYS A 92 2.33 27.77 -9.79
CA LYS A 92 2.31 27.32 -11.19
C LYS A 92 2.42 25.80 -11.31
N ARG A 93 1.44 25.18 -11.99
CA ARG A 93 1.45 23.77 -12.43
C ARG A 93 2.88 23.34 -12.75
N ARG A 94 3.57 22.67 -11.82
CA ARG A 94 4.79 21.94 -12.16
C ARG A 94 4.31 20.75 -12.96
N SER A 95 4.49 20.85 -14.28
CA SER A 95 4.38 19.73 -15.21
C SER A 95 5.27 18.61 -14.68
N TRP A 96 4.68 17.61 -14.04
CA TRP A 96 5.35 16.35 -13.81
C TRP A 96 5.55 15.72 -15.19
N LYS A 97 6.79 15.78 -15.69
CA LYS A 97 7.17 15.00 -16.87
C LYS A 97 7.23 13.54 -16.41
N VAL A 98 6.30 12.76 -16.92
CA VAL A 98 6.35 11.29 -16.93
C VAL A 98 7.33 10.86 -18.00
#